data_AF-A0A353VCY2-F1
#
_entry.id   AF-A0A353VCY2-F1
#
_cell.length_a   1.000
_cell.length_b   1.000
_cell.length_c   1.000
_cell.angle_alpha   90.00
_cell.angle_beta   90.00
_cell.angle_gamma   90.00
#
_symmetry.space_group_name_H-M   'P 1'
#
loop_
_entity.id
_entity.type
_entity.pdbx_description
1 polymer ?
#
loop_
_entity_poly.entity_id
_entity_poly.type
_entity_poly.pdbx_seq_one_letter_code
_entity_poly.pdbx_strand_id
1 'polypeptide(L)'
;AVLRARRGEGPSLIEARTIRWVGHFEGDPQAYRTKAEVEEGRRTDPIARLRRLLEARGLLDAAHAERVGAGIVAELEDAVAHAEASPLPAPRDALTDLFAYYPWSG
;
A
#
# COMPACT_ATOMS: atom_id res chain seq x y z
N ALA A 1 5.20 -2.97 21.07
CA ALA A 1 5.89 -1.89 20.34
C ALA A 1 5.19 -0.53 20.48
N VAL A 2 3.99 -0.32 19.92
CA VAL A 2 3.33 1.01 19.92
C VAL A 2 3.07 1.56 21.32
N LEU A 3 2.41 0.80 22.20
CA LEU A 3 2.13 1.25 23.58
C LEU A 3 3.41 1.49 24.40
N ARG A 4 4.45 0.67 24.18
CA ARG A 4 5.78 0.83 24.78
C ARG A 4 6.38 2.19 24.42
N ALA A 5 6.42 2.51 23.14
CA ALA A 5 6.92 3.80 22.66
C ALA A 5 6.09 4.98 23.23
N ARG A 6 4.75 4.86 23.24
CA ARG A 6 3.86 5.90 23.80
C ARG A 6 4.08 6.14 25.29
N ARG A 7 4.47 5.13 26.06
CA ARG A 7 4.77 5.25 27.50
C ARG A 7 6.20 5.72 27.78
N GLY A 8 7.00 6.03 26.77
CA GLY A 8 8.39 6.47 26.95
C GLY A 8 9.37 5.34 27.26
N GLU A 9 9.00 4.08 27.06
CA GLU A 9 9.83 2.90 27.37
C GLU A 9 10.83 2.54 26.26
N GLY A 10 11.05 3.45 25.31
CA GLY A 10 11.95 3.28 24.18
C GLY A 10 11.38 2.52 22.97
N PRO A 11 12.18 2.37 21.90
CA PRO A 11 11.75 1.78 20.64
C PRO A 11 11.60 0.26 20.69
N SER A 12 11.13 -0.33 19.58
CA SER A 12 11.11 -1.78 19.36
C SER A 12 11.46 -2.07 17.89
N LEU A 13 12.20 -3.14 17.63
CA LEU A 13 12.36 -3.71 16.29
C LEU A 13 11.26 -4.74 16.04
N ILE A 14 10.60 -4.68 14.88
CA ILE A 14 9.65 -5.70 14.43
C ILE A 14 10.10 -6.17 13.04
N GLU A 15 10.34 -7.46 12.89
CA GLU A 15 10.56 -8.10 11.58
C GLU A 15 9.26 -8.77 11.12
N ALA A 16 8.59 -8.18 10.13
CA ALA A 16 7.42 -8.76 9.50
C ALA A 16 7.83 -9.56 8.25
N ARG A 17 8.03 -10.87 8.43
CA ARG A 17 8.42 -11.77 7.33
C ARG A 17 7.26 -11.92 6.34
N THR A 18 7.48 -11.44 5.12
CA THR A 18 6.51 -11.48 4.01
C THR A 18 7.26 -11.74 2.69
N ILE A 19 6.50 -11.89 1.61
CA ILE A 19 7.02 -12.11 0.26
C ILE A 19 6.30 -11.21 -0.74
N ARG A 20 7.08 -10.58 -1.63
CA ARG A 20 6.54 -9.77 -2.72
C ARG A 20 6.23 -10.68 -3.90
N TRP A 21 4.96 -10.77 -4.30
CA TRP A 21 4.56 -11.68 -5.39
C TRP A 21 4.95 -11.20 -6.79
N VAL A 22 5.13 -9.90 -6.98
CA VAL A 22 5.44 -9.29 -8.28
C VAL A 22 6.89 -8.78 -8.33
N GLY A 23 7.30 -8.25 -9.48
CA GLY A 23 8.61 -7.65 -9.70
C GLY A 23 8.93 -6.51 -8.72
N HIS A 24 10.20 -6.10 -8.70
CA HIS A 24 10.66 -4.99 -7.87
C HIS A 24 10.05 -3.65 -8.28
N PHE A 25 9.79 -3.51 -9.57
CA PHE A 25 9.13 -2.38 -10.19
C PHE A 25 8.33 -2.88 -11.41
N GLU A 26 7.53 -1.99 -11.98
CA GLU A 26 6.78 -2.26 -13.20
C GLU A 26 7.74 -2.45 -14.39
N GLY A 27 7.90 -3.70 -14.84
CA GLY A 27 8.87 -4.09 -15.88
C GLY A 27 10.05 -4.95 -15.42
N ASP A 28 10.14 -5.30 -14.14
CA ASP A 28 11.17 -6.24 -13.65
C ASP A 28 10.95 -7.67 -14.21
N PRO A 29 11.94 -8.23 -14.96
CA PRO A 29 11.83 -9.57 -15.55
C PRO A 29 11.97 -10.71 -14.53
N GLN A 30 12.38 -10.44 -13.28
CA GLN A 30 12.41 -11.39 -12.16
C GLN A 30 13.33 -12.61 -12.35
N ALA A 31 14.39 -12.49 -13.14
CA ALA A 31 15.32 -13.58 -13.44
C ALA A 31 16.08 -14.14 -12.21
N TYR A 32 16.01 -13.46 -11.07
CA TYR A 32 16.70 -13.80 -9.83
C TYR A 32 15.91 -14.73 -8.88
N ARG A 33 14.68 -15.11 -9.25
CA ARG A 33 13.81 -15.94 -8.39
C ARG A 33 13.06 -16.99 -9.18
N THR A 34 12.60 -18.03 -8.47
CA THR A 34 11.83 -19.11 -9.10
C THR A 34 10.33 -18.85 -9.02
N LYS A 35 9.57 -19.42 -9.96
CA LYS A 35 8.10 -19.42 -9.87
C LYS A 35 7.59 -20.17 -8.62
N ALA A 36 8.30 -21.21 -8.19
CA ALA A 36 7.95 -22.00 -7.02
C ALA A 36 8.01 -21.18 -5.72
N GLU A 37 9.03 -20.32 -5.58
CA GLU A 37 9.16 -19.42 -4.43
C GLU A 37 7.96 -18.46 -4.34
N VAL A 38 7.54 -17.88 -5.47
CA VAL A 38 6.38 -16.98 -5.53
C VAL A 38 5.09 -17.75 -5.20
N GLU A 39 4.93 -18.95 -5.72
CA GLU A 39 3.75 -19.78 -5.48
C GLU A 39 3.62 -20.17 -4.00
N GLU A 40 4.70 -20.57 -3.35
CA GLU A 40 4.71 -20.82 -1.90
C GLU A 40 4.28 -19.55 -1.12
N GLY A 41 4.74 -18.39 -1.59
CA GLY A 41 4.30 -17.11 -1.05
C GLY A 41 2.81 -16.83 -1.21
N ARG A 42 2.18 -17.27 -2.30
CA ARG A 42 0.73 -17.13 -2.53
C ARG A 42 -0.08 -18.04 -1.63
N ARG A 43 0.44 -19.21 -1.26
CA ARG A 43 -0.24 -20.12 -0.30
C ARG A 43 -0.41 -19.49 1.08
N THR A 44 0.44 -18.54 1.44
CA THR A 44 0.40 -17.83 2.72
C THR A 44 -0.30 -16.47 2.64
N ASP A 45 -1.12 -16.24 1.60
CA ASP A 45 -1.87 -15.00 1.40
C ASP A 45 -2.59 -14.53 2.68
N PRO A 46 -2.20 -13.37 3.25
CA PRO A 46 -2.79 -12.85 4.47
C PRO A 46 -4.25 -12.40 4.27
N ILE A 47 -4.63 -11.97 3.07
CA ILE A 47 -5.99 -11.52 2.75
C ILE A 47 -6.93 -12.73 2.75
N ALA A 48 -6.59 -13.78 1.99
CA ALA A 48 -7.36 -15.01 1.98
C ALA A 48 -7.44 -15.65 3.39
N ARG A 49 -6.36 -15.60 4.17
CA ARG A 49 -6.34 -16.11 5.55
C ARG A 49 -7.28 -15.32 6.46
N LEU A 50 -7.26 -13.98 6.38
CA LEU A 50 -8.13 -13.12 7.17
C LEU A 50 -9.60 -13.30 6.78
N ARG A 51 -9.90 -13.39 5.48
CA ARG A 51 -11.26 -13.62 4.97
C ARG A 51 -11.87 -14.88 5.60
N ARG A 52 -11.19 -16.02 5.50
CA ARG A 52 -11.65 -17.28 6.10
C ARG A 52 -11.87 -17.17 7.62
N LEU A 53 -10.99 -16.46 8.31
CA LEU A 53 -11.11 -16.24 9.75
C LEU A 53 -12.36 -15.42 10.11
N LEU A 54 -12.66 -14.37 9.34
CA LEU A 54 -13.82 -13.52 9.58
C LEU A 54 -15.12 -14.22 9.22
N GLU A 55 -15.15 -14.96 8.10
CA GLU A 55 -16.29 -15.80 7.70
C GLU A 55 -16.61 -16.86 8.74
N ALA A 56 -15.58 -17.58 9.23
CA ALA A 56 -15.75 -18.59 10.29
C ALA A 56 -16.26 -18.01 11.61
N ARG A 57 -16.09 -16.71 11.84
CA ARG A 57 -16.60 -16.00 13.02
C ARG A 57 -17.95 -15.32 12.78
N GLY A 58 -18.53 -15.44 11.59
CA GLY A 58 -19.77 -14.74 11.22
C GLY A 58 -19.62 -13.21 11.16
N LEU A 59 -18.39 -12.71 11.05
CA LEU A 59 -18.09 -11.26 10.98
C LEU A 59 -18.03 -10.74 9.55
N LEU A 60 -17.96 -11.64 8.57
CA LEU A 60 -17.95 -11.32 7.15
C LEU A 60 -18.79 -12.35 6.41
N ASP A 61 -19.67 -11.87 5.54
CA ASP A 61 -20.40 -12.71 4.58
C ASP A 61 -19.99 -12.33 3.15
N ALA A 62 -20.41 -13.17 2.19
CA ALA A 62 -20.07 -12.97 0.78
C ALA A 62 -20.59 -11.63 0.25
N ALA A 63 -21.82 -11.24 0.60
CA ALA A 63 -22.41 -9.99 0.13
C ALA A 63 -21.64 -8.77 0.64
N HIS A 64 -21.15 -8.82 1.88
CA HIS A 64 -20.32 -7.77 2.47
C HIS A 64 -18.95 -7.72 1.81
N ALA A 65 -18.30 -8.86 1.59
CA ALA A 65 -17.01 -8.91 0.89
C ALA A 65 -17.11 -8.31 -0.52
N GLU A 66 -18.16 -8.64 -1.27
CA GLU A 66 -18.40 -8.07 -2.61
C GLU A 66 -18.68 -6.57 -2.57
N ARG A 67 -19.47 -6.08 -1.59
CA ARG A 67 -19.70 -4.64 -1.42
C ARG A 67 -18.41 -3.87 -1.16
N VAL A 68 -17.52 -4.41 -0.31
CA VAL A 68 -16.22 -3.79 -0.04
C VAL A 68 -15.36 -3.78 -1.30
N GLY A 69 -15.29 -4.90 -2.03
CA GLY A 69 -14.54 -4.99 -3.28
C GLY A 69 -15.03 -3.99 -4.33
N ALA A 70 -16.34 -3.91 -4.54
CA ALA A 70 -16.94 -2.96 -5.48
C ALA A 70 -16.69 -1.50 -5.07
N GLY A 71 -16.78 -1.18 -3.78
CA GLY A 71 -16.46 0.15 -3.26
C GLY A 71 -15.01 0.55 -3.54
N ILE A 72 -14.06 -0.35 -3.29
CA ILE A 72 -12.63 -0.12 -3.58
C ILE A 72 -12.41 0.11 -5.08
N VAL A 73 -13.05 -0.66 -5.96
CA VAL A 73 -12.94 -0.47 -7.41
C VAL A 73 -13.45 0.91 -7.81
N ALA A 74 -14.60 1.34 -7.29
CA ALA A 74 -15.15 2.67 -7.58
C ALA A 74 -14.23 3.80 -7.08
N GLU A 75 -13.65 3.66 -5.88
CA GLU A 75 -12.68 4.62 -5.34
C GLU A 75 -11.42 4.70 -6.20
N LEU A 76 -10.93 3.56 -6.72
CA LEU A 76 -9.78 3.52 -7.62
C LEU A 76 -10.08 4.17 -8.97
N GLU A 77 -11.25 3.91 -9.55
CA GLU A 77 -11.69 4.51 -10.81
C GLU A 77 -11.77 6.04 -10.69
N ASP A 78 -12.36 6.55 -9.61
CA ASP A 78 -12.44 7.99 -9.34
C ASP A 78 -11.04 8.62 -9.14
N ALA A 79 -10.17 7.95 -8.38
CA ALA A 79 -8.81 8.43 -8.15
C ALA A 79 -7.98 8.49 -9.45
N VAL A 80 -8.11 7.48 -10.33
CA VAL A 80 -7.43 7.47 -11.64
C VAL A 80 -8.01 8.56 -12.55
N ALA A 81 -9.34 8.68 -12.64
CA ALA A 81 -9.98 9.72 -13.45
C ALA A 81 -9.56 11.12 -13.00
N HIS A 82 -9.49 11.35 -11.69
CA HIS A 82 -8.99 12.61 -11.12
C HIS A 82 -7.53 12.87 -11.50
N ALA A 83 -6.66 11.86 -11.38
CA ALA A 83 -5.25 11.99 -11.73
C ALA A 83 -5.04 12.27 -13.23
N GLU A 84 -5.79 11.60 -14.11
CA GLU A 84 -5.72 11.80 -15.56
C GLU A 84 -6.28 13.14 -16.02
N ALA A 85 -7.34 13.63 -15.36
CA ALA A 85 -7.92 14.95 -15.64
C ALA A 85 -7.11 16.11 -15.05
N SER A 86 -6.18 15.83 -14.15
CA SER A 86 -5.35 16.86 -13.53
C SER A 86 -4.38 17.47 -14.54
N PRO A 87 -4.22 18.81 -14.56
CA PRO A 87 -3.27 19.44 -15.47
C PRO A 87 -1.85 19.02 -15.14
N LEU A 88 -1.02 18.88 -16.17
CA LEU A 88 0.43 18.75 -15.96
C LEU A 88 0.96 19.99 -15.22
N PRO A 89 1.95 19.82 -14.32
CA PRO A 89 2.56 20.95 -13.64
C PRO A 89 3.24 21.88 -14.65
N ALA A 90 3.28 23.18 -14.36
CA ALA A 90 4.06 24.09 -15.17
C ALA A 90 5.56 23.80 -14.97
N PRO A 91 6.42 23.98 -15.99
CA PRO A 91 7.86 23.71 -15.83
C PRO A 91 8.52 24.46 -14.66
N ARG A 92 8.02 25.65 -14.30
CA ARG A 92 8.50 26.44 -13.15
C ARG A 92 8.23 25.77 -11.80
N ASP A 93 7.21 24.91 -11.72
CA ASP A 93 6.82 24.24 -10.49
C ASP A 93 7.91 23.22 -10.07
N ALA A 94 8.76 22.78 -11.01
CA ALA A 94 9.95 22.00 -10.69
C ALA A 94 10.97 22.73 -9.79
N LEU A 95 10.83 24.06 -9.63
CA LEU A 95 11.70 24.88 -8.77
C LEU A 95 11.07 25.20 -7.41
N THR A 96 9.82 24.81 -7.17
CA THR A 96 9.19 25.00 -5.85
C THR A 96 9.75 24.00 -4.84
N ASP A 97 9.63 24.31 -3.55
CA ASP A 97 10.03 23.45 -2.42
C ASP A 97 11.52 23.07 -2.34
N LEU A 98 12.36 23.60 -3.23
CA LEU A 98 13.82 23.49 -3.14
C LEU A 98 14.38 24.20 -1.91
N PHE A 99 13.83 25.37 -1.59
CA PHE A 99 14.19 26.17 -0.43
C PHE A 99 12.92 26.69 0.25
N ALA A 100 12.98 26.84 1.58
CA ALA A 100 11.96 27.62 2.28
C ALA A 100 12.03 29.07 1.83
N TYR A 101 10.90 29.67 1.47
CA TYR A 101 10.82 31.09 1.21
C TYR A 101 11.02 31.85 2.53
N TYR A 102 12.15 32.55 2.66
CA TYR A 102 12.35 33.56 3.69
C TYR A 102 12.26 34.94 3.01
N PRO A 103 11.24 35.76 3.30
CA PRO A 103 11.26 37.15 2.87
C PRO A 103 12.39 37.84 3.64
N TRP A 104 13.53 38.07 2.98
CA TRP A 104 14.60 38.84 3.56
C TRP A 104 14.19 40.32 3.53
N SER A 105 13.83 40.86 4.69
CA SER A 105 13.63 42.29 4.90
C SER A 105 14.97 42.93 5.28
N GLY A 106 15.78 43.25 4.26
CA GLY A 106 16.94 44.11 4.41
C GLY A 106 16.82 45.32 3.50
#